data_AF-A0A7I8D4P6-F1
#
_entry.id   AF-A0A7I8D4P6-F1
#
_cell.length_a   1.000
_cell.length_b   1.000
_cell.length_c   1.000
_cell.angle_alpha   90.00
_cell.angle_beta   90.00
_cell.angle_gamma   90.00
#
_symmetry.space_group_name_H-M   'P 1'
#
loop_
_entity.id
_entity.type
_entity.pdbx_description
1 polymer ?
#
loop_
_entity_poly.entity_id
_entity_poly.type
_entity_poly.pdbx_seq_one_letter_code
_entity_poly.pdbx_strand_id
1 'polypeptide(L)'
;MKRLLALLCSLALVFCLLPSTAFAEGGNGNIDGGGGSMGQGTSSNFWNPGNDGVRITVVDADSGNAISSPIDFTNRSQNNVVHFGKVNKLQYLAGTALTPQSGAGYDYTRPIQSMPTIVSSKGQSNIEAIKRYFCSEYACQMVAQAAGVDYERMIAGDYKLLIEPIAYFTHNGQYYCMTATEAALYDQKSGGALRKTMTSLTHKNLPLSMFLEFSDLGLPAWTGSTTSKQSNADIISSLGVGIVWFDERPPEGEIEAPDVEYRVDTDVITSVTLRTDTDLTPDNPASVTFHILGTTYRVNDIVIPAGDSQVVWVKWHTPSTPQSVTITVSVSGAYTAQDTFVAEIVDLNEHIPPDPTATDTNPNYTVPSLPNEPQKLTANWGVWSCYWVPVWVWCDHDDWGHWVDEGYWEYEYTGYSASISGVMSLMPDDIVPTASGKSMKSGYGVKQDVTATLSTDSPTSHITHPQTAFSVFPEFQYETYLRLLQRVSSGRSAKFTFQPNEFSTYNRAVHFSPLWFPDSTDYTVFTQVWDTWTPDGMLSINLNDYVSIDGSLYDDWYTNRE
;
A
#
# COMPACT_ATOMS: atom_id res chain seq x y z
N MET A 1 32.47 6.81 44.35
CA MET A 1 31.24 6.18 43.83
C MET A 1 30.19 7.22 43.40
N LYS A 2 29.61 8.04 44.28
CA LYS A 2 28.57 9.03 43.89
C LYS A 2 29.00 10.02 42.79
N ARG A 3 30.26 10.50 42.82
CA ARG A 3 30.81 11.42 41.80
C ARG A 3 31.10 10.73 40.45
N LEU A 4 31.40 9.43 40.47
CA LEU A 4 31.62 8.63 39.26
C LEU A 4 30.28 8.33 38.57
N LEU A 5 29.25 8.01 39.38
CA LEU A 5 27.89 7.81 38.90
C LEU A 5 27.31 9.09 38.28
N ALA A 6 27.52 10.25 38.91
CA ALA A 6 27.08 11.53 38.36
C ALA A 6 27.75 11.85 37.01
N LEU A 7 29.04 11.51 36.86
CA LEU A 7 29.77 11.71 35.62
C LEU A 7 29.29 10.76 34.51
N LEU A 8 28.99 9.50 34.85
CA LEU A 8 28.43 8.52 33.91
C LEU A 8 27.00 8.88 33.48
N CYS A 9 26.16 9.38 34.41
CA CYS A 9 24.82 9.84 34.08
C CYS A 9 24.83 11.09 33.19
N SER A 10 25.77 12.01 33.40
CA SER A 10 25.91 13.19 32.55
C SER A 10 26.51 12.86 31.17
N LEU A 11 27.41 11.88 31.08
CA LEU A 11 27.90 11.38 29.79
C LEU A 11 26.80 10.64 29.00
N ALA A 12 25.97 9.84 29.67
CA ALA A 12 24.82 9.17 29.06
C ALA A 12 23.79 10.18 28.52
N LEU A 13 23.51 11.25 29.27
CA LEU A 13 22.63 12.35 28.82
C LEU A 13 23.19 13.10 27.60
N VAL A 14 24.51 13.25 27.48
CA VAL A 14 25.14 13.88 26.30
C VAL A 14 25.11 12.96 25.08
N PHE A 15 25.20 11.63 25.27
CA PHE A 15 24.99 10.66 24.18
C PHE A 15 23.52 10.57 23.73
N CYS A 16 22.56 10.86 24.61
CA CYS A 16 21.14 11.03 24.26
C CYS A 16 20.82 12.34 23.51
N LEU A 17 21.75 13.29 23.47
CA LEU A 17 21.61 14.59 22.78
C LEU A 17 22.30 14.62 21.41
N LEU A 18 22.91 13.52 20.98
CA LEU A 18 23.37 13.38 19.61
C LEU A 18 22.15 13.11 18.72
N PRO A 19 21.87 13.93 17.69
CA PRO A 19 20.77 13.67 16.78
C PRO A 19 21.03 12.34 16.06
N SER A 20 20.31 11.29 16.45
CA SER A 20 20.15 10.08 15.68
C SER A 20 19.31 10.43 14.45
N THR A 21 19.95 10.47 13.28
CA THR A 21 19.23 10.50 12.01
C THR A 21 18.59 9.12 11.80
N ALA A 22 17.37 8.95 12.28
CA ALA A 22 16.50 7.84 11.93
C ALA A 22 15.91 8.11 10.54
N PHE A 23 16.00 7.15 9.62
CA PHE A 23 15.42 7.23 8.29
C PHE A 23 14.01 6.62 8.33
N ALA A 24 12.98 7.42 8.06
CA ALA A 24 11.58 6.98 7.98
C ALA A 24 11.29 6.12 6.73
N GLU A 25 10.43 5.12 6.87
CA GLU A 25 9.70 4.46 5.77
C GLU A 25 8.49 5.31 5.40
N GLY A 26 8.32 5.60 4.11
CA GLY A 26 7.22 6.44 3.64
C GLY A 26 6.84 6.07 2.21
N GLY A 27 5.66 6.54 1.78
CA GLY A 27 5.18 6.73 0.39
C GLY A 27 5.20 5.51 -0.54
N ASN A 28 4.26 5.45 -1.45
CA ASN A 28 4.21 4.42 -2.48
C ASN A 28 4.72 4.97 -3.80
N GLY A 29 5.69 4.29 -4.41
CA GLY A 29 6.32 4.73 -5.66
C GLY A 29 6.06 3.77 -6.80
N ASN A 30 5.23 4.18 -7.76
CA ASN A 30 5.08 3.55 -9.08
C ASN A 30 6.19 4.08 -10.00
N ILE A 31 7.36 3.46 -9.88
CA ILE A 31 8.59 3.90 -10.53
C ILE A 31 9.46 2.69 -10.87
N ASP A 32 9.82 2.53 -12.14
CA ASP A 32 10.89 1.64 -12.57
C ASP A 32 11.89 2.40 -13.45
N GLY A 33 12.95 1.72 -13.87
CA GLY A 33 14.05 2.33 -14.57
C GLY A 33 14.90 1.37 -15.37
N GLY A 34 15.89 1.96 -15.99
CA GLY A 34 16.84 1.29 -16.84
C GLY A 34 17.91 2.27 -17.28
N GLY A 35 18.35 2.12 -18.52
CA GLY A 35 19.36 2.95 -19.14
C GLY A 35 20.52 2.14 -19.71
N GLY A 36 21.67 2.77 -19.86
CA GLY A 36 22.90 2.08 -20.24
C GLY A 36 24.13 2.96 -20.16
N SER A 37 25.18 2.54 -20.84
CA SER A 37 26.43 3.28 -20.89
C SER A 37 26.28 4.64 -21.59
N MET A 38 27.01 5.61 -21.07
CA MET A 38 27.18 6.91 -21.74
C MET A 38 28.29 6.83 -22.79
N GLY A 39 28.09 7.54 -23.90
CA GLY A 39 29.11 7.74 -24.93
C GLY A 39 30.10 8.86 -24.58
N GLN A 40 31.02 9.13 -25.48
CA GLN A 40 31.95 10.27 -25.36
C GLN A 40 31.27 11.57 -25.82
N GLY A 41 31.42 12.62 -25.03
CA GLY A 41 30.95 13.96 -25.36
C GLY A 41 31.97 14.77 -26.18
N THR A 42 31.59 15.99 -26.53
CA THR A 42 32.46 17.01 -27.15
C THR A 42 32.43 18.30 -26.33
N SER A 43 33.31 19.26 -26.61
CA SER A 43 33.32 20.55 -25.91
C SER A 43 32.02 21.36 -26.05
N SER A 44 31.22 21.09 -27.08
CA SER A 44 29.95 21.76 -27.35
C SER A 44 28.72 20.88 -27.08
N ASN A 45 28.90 19.58 -26.82
CA ASN A 45 27.83 18.62 -26.58
C ASN A 45 28.25 17.65 -25.47
N PHE A 46 27.87 17.92 -24.23
CA PHE A 46 28.26 17.10 -23.10
C PHE A 46 27.26 17.18 -21.96
N TRP A 47 27.26 16.15 -21.13
CA TRP A 47 26.59 16.11 -19.84
C TRP A 47 27.57 15.56 -18.81
N ASN A 48 27.58 16.18 -17.63
CA ASN A 48 28.43 15.76 -16.52
C ASN A 48 27.62 14.82 -15.63
N PRO A 49 28.12 13.60 -15.31
CA PRO A 49 27.42 12.68 -14.44
C PRO A 49 26.98 13.33 -13.10
N GLY A 50 25.72 13.06 -12.72
CA GLY A 50 25.07 13.65 -11.54
C GLY A 50 24.72 15.14 -11.67
N ASN A 51 24.72 15.69 -12.89
CA ASN A 51 24.14 17.02 -13.17
C ASN A 51 22.69 16.85 -13.64
N ASP A 52 21.86 16.45 -12.69
CA ASP A 52 20.47 16.05 -12.87
C ASP A 52 19.59 16.72 -11.81
N GLY A 53 18.30 16.45 -11.93
CA GLY A 53 17.27 16.90 -11.02
C GLY A 53 15.95 16.20 -11.30
N VAL A 54 14.89 16.70 -10.68
CA VAL A 54 13.52 16.29 -10.96
C VAL A 54 12.62 17.51 -11.05
N ARG A 55 11.60 17.44 -11.91
CA ARG A 55 10.43 18.32 -11.89
C ARG A 55 9.32 17.57 -11.18
N ILE A 56 8.77 18.16 -10.14
CA ILE A 56 7.66 17.58 -9.38
C ILE A 56 6.44 18.47 -9.54
N THR A 57 5.31 17.88 -9.91
CA THR A 57 4.00 18.55 -9.90
C THR A 57 3.11 17.81 -8.90
N VAL A 58 2.45 18.53 -8.01
CA VAL A 58 1.37 17.96 -7.19
C VAL A 58 0.11 17.93 -8.05
N VAL A 59 -0.48 16.75 -8.20
CA VAL A 59 -1.68 16.54 -9.00
C VAL A 59 -2.77 15.91 -8.15
N ASP A 60 -4.02 16.20 -8.48
CA ASP A 60 -5.20 15.54 -7.96
C ASP A 60 -5.14 14.04 -8.27
N ALA A 61 -5.35 13.19 -7.26
CA ALA A 61 -5.14 11.74 -7.40
C ALA A 61 -6.10 11.09 -8.40
N ASP A 62 -7.32 11.61 -8.52
CA ASP A 62 -8.36 11.07 -9.40
C ASP A 62 -8.29 11.69 -10.81
N SER A 63 -8.20 13.01 -10.88
CA SER A 63 -8.31 13.72 -12.16
C SER A 63 -6.98 13.98 -12.86
N GLY A 64 -5.85 13.86 -12.16
CA GLY A 64 -4.52 14.19 -12.68
C GLY A 64 -4.31 15.69 -12.95
N ASN A 65 -5.25 16.53 -12.53
CA ASN A 65 -5.15 17.98 -12.68
C ASN A 65 -4.06 18.54 -11.76
N ALA A 66 -3.25 19.47 -12.26
CA ALA A 66 -2.23 20.12 -11.46
C ALA A 66 -2.84 20.99 -10.35
N ILE A 67 -2.51 20.67 -9.10
CA ILE A 67 -2.90 21.42 -7.90
C ILE A 67 -1.89 22.54 -7.62
N SER A 68 -0.65 22.36 -8.06
CA SER A 68 0.42 23.35 -7.97
C SER A 68 1.13 23.56 -9.30
N SER A 69 1.86 24.68 -9.40
CA SER A 69 2.82 24.86 -10.50
C SER A 69 3.98 23.87 -10.32
N PRO A 70 4.52 23.27 -11.40
CA PRO A 70 5.65 22.36 -11.28
C PRO A 70 6.87 23.03 -10.63
N ILE A 71 7.67 22.24 -9.92
CA ILE A 71 8.85 22.71 -9.17
C ILE A 71 10.04 21.85 -9.54
N ASP A 72 11.15 22.51 -9.86
CA ASP A 72 12.38 21.83 -10.24
C ASP A 72 13.31 21.75 -9.02
N PHE A 73 13.75 20.54 -8.69
CA PHE A 73 14.71 20.25 -7.62
C PHE A 73 16.04 19.79 -8.22
N THR A 74 17.15 20.22 -7.64
CA THR A 74 18.49 19.75 -8.03
C THR A 74 19.51 19.92 -6.89
N ASN A 75 20.45 18.97 -6.81
CA ASN A 75 21.54 19.02 -5.84
C ASN A 75 22.61 20.07 -6.18
N ARG A 76 22.66 20.54 -7.43
CA ARG A 76 23.73 21.43 -7.94
C ARG A 76 23.21 22.82 -8.22
N SER A 77 24.12 23.80 -8.25
CA SER A 77 23.73 25.17 -8.59
C SER A 77 23.57 25.28 -10.09
N GLN A 78 22.47 25.87 -10.53
CA GLN A 78 22.18 26.04 -11.96
C GLN A 78 22.08 27.53 -12.27
N ASN A 79 22.81 27.96 -13.30
CA ASN A 79 22.84 29.36 -13.72
C ASN A 79 22.82 29.41 -15.25
N ASN A 80 22.12 30.39 -15.81
CA ASN A 80 22.09 30.68 -17.24
C ASN A 80 21.68 29.45 -18.10
N VAL A 81 20.69 28.68 -17.63
CA VAL A 81 20.13 27.56 -18.40
C VAL A 81 19.03 28.05 -19.34
N VAL A 82 18.97 27.46 -20.53
CA VAL A 82 17.81 27.55 -21.42
C VAL A 82 16.83 26.47 -21.00
N HIS A 83 15.58 26.86 -20.72
CA HIS A 83 14.50 25.96 -20.31
C HIS A 83 13.21 26.27 -21.06
N PHE A 84 12.19 25.40 -20.94
CA PHE A 84 10.91 25.54 -21.67
C PHE A 84 9.74 25.95 -20.77
N GLY A 85 10.05 26.66 -19.68
CA GLY A 85 9.10 26.92 -18.60
C GLY A 85 8.98 25.73 -17.65
N LYS A 86 7.98 25.78 -16.78
CA LYS A 86 7.64 24.70 -15.83
C LYS A 86 6.28 24.12 -16.22
N VAL A 87 6.32 23.26 -17.24
CA VAL A 87 5.15 22.55 -17.78
C VAL A 87 5.38 21.06 -17.54
N ASN A 88 4.34 20.34 -17.13
CA ASN A 88 4.42 18.91 -16.83
C ASN A 88 3.97 18.02 -18.00
N LYS A 89 4.30 16.72 -17.92
CA LYS A 89 3.99 15.73 -18.95
C LYS A 89 2.51 15.69 -19.35
N LEU A 90 1.59 15.70 -18.38
CA LEU A 90 0.15 15.64 -18.63
C LEU A 90 -0.33 16.89 -19.40
N GLN A 91 0.22 18.07 -19.08
CA GLN A 91 -0.07 19.30 -19.81
C GLN A 91 0.48 19.30 -21.25
N TYR A 92 1.66 18.70 -21.47
CA TYR A 92 2.20 18.51 -22.81
C TYR A 92 1.35 17.54 -23.63
N LEU A 93 0.89 16.44 -23.03
CA LEU A 93 -0.04 15.49 -23.67
C LEU A 93 -1.40 16.14 -23.98
N ALA A 94 -1.84 17.09 -23.15
CA ALA A 94 -3.02 17.91 -23.41
C ALA A 94 -2.79 19.02 -24.48
N GLY A 95 -1.60 19.09 -25.10
CA GLY A 95 -1.34 19.96 -26.25
C GLY A 95 -0.59 21.27 -25.95
N THR A 96 -0.04 21.44 -24.73
CA THR A 96 0.78 22.62 -24.41
C THR A 96 2.00 22.71 -25.33
N ALA A 97 2.24 23.89 -25.91
CA ALA A 97 3.33 24.08 -26.85
C ALA A 97 4.69 24.29 -26.15
N LEU A 98 5.72 23.58 -26.62
CA LEU A 98 7.10 23.78 -26.16
C LEU A 98 7.60 25.20 -26.53
N THR A 99 7.84 26.03 -25.52
CA THR A 99 8.18 27.45 -25.69
C THR A 99 9.47 27.81 -24.95
N PRO A 100 10.57 28.13 -25.65
CA PRO A 100 11.85 28.43 -25.00
C PRO A 100 11.78 29.74 -24.22
N GLN A 101 12.21 29.70 -22.97
CA GLN A 101 12.36 30.86 -22.10
C GLN A 101 13.81 31.34 -22.17
N SER A 102 14.08 32.26 -23.09
CA SER A 102 15.42 32.85 -23.24
C SER A 102 15.50 34.14 -22.41
N GLY A 103 16.48 34.23 -21.51
CA GLY A 103 16.75 35.44 -20.72
C GLY A 103 15.89 35.63 -19.47
N ALA A 104 14.95 34.73 -19.18
CA ALA A 104 14.28 34.63 -17.89
C ALA A 104 15.17 33.90 -16.88
N GLY A 105 15.12 34.29 -15.60
CA GLY A 105 15.78 33.55 -14.54
C GLY A 105 15.22 32.13 -14.43
N TYR A 106 16.09 31.16 -14.16
CA TYR A 106 15.69 29.78 -13.90
C TYR A 106 15.69 29.52 -12.41
N ASP A 107 14.50 29.26 -11.87
CA ASP A 107 14.32 28.99 -10.45
C ASP A 107 14.27 27.49 -10.16
N TYR A 108 15.08 27.05 -9.22
CA TYR A 108 15.11 25.69 -8.72
C TYR A 108 15.23 25.68 -7.19
N THR A 109 14.76 24.60 -6.58
CA THR A 109 14.91 24.36 -5.15
C THR A 109 16.07 23.40 -4.92
N ARG A 110 16.93 23.73 -3.95
CA ARG A 110 17.93 22.77 -3.47
C ARG A 110 17.36 22.04 -2.26
N PRO A 111 17.25 20.71 -2.31
CA PRO A 111 16.81 19.95 -1.16
C PRO A 111 17.88 19.99 -0.06
N ILE A 112 17.44 20.03 1.20
CA ILE A 112 18.32 19.99 2.38
C ILE A 112 19.04 18.64 2.45
N GLN A 113 18.30 17.55 2.27
CA GLN A 113 18.87 16.22 2.08
C GLN A 113 19.09 15.98 0.59
N SER A 114 20.33 15.70 0.19
CA SER A 114 20.66 15.50 -1.22
C SER A 114 19.86 14.35 -1.83
N MET A 115 19.29 14.59 -3.02
CA MET A 115 18.62 13.55 -3.80
C MET A 115 19.61 12.46 -4.22
N PRO A 116 19.18 11.20 -4.41
CA PRO A 116 19.96 10.20 -5.10
C PRO A 116 20.25 10.67 -6.54
N THR A 117 21.23 10.02 -7.19
CA THR A 117 21.46 10.25 -8.63
C THR A 117 20.24 9.76 -9.40
N ILE A 118 19.61 10.65 -10.15
CA ILE A 118 18.41 10.36 -10.94
C ILE A 118 18.83 9.74 -12.26
N VAL A 119 19.72 10.43 -12.99
CA VAL A 119 20.18 9.97 -14.31
C VAL A 119 21.54 9.30 -14.15
N SER A 120 21.60 8.01 -14.40
CA SER A 120 22.84 7.23 -14.27
C SER A 120 23.69 7.26 -15.54
N SER A 121 25.02 7.34 -15.38
CA SER A 121 25.98 7.19 -16.48
C SER A 121 26.48 5.75 -16.67
N LYS A 122 26.13 4.85 -15.73
CA LYS A 122 26.64 3.47 -15.66
C LYS A 122 25.59 2.41 -16.05
N GLY A 123 24.40 2.84 -16.43
CA GLY A 123 23.38 1.99 -17.04
C GLY A 123 22.41 1.28 -16.11
N GLN A 124 22.50 1.55 -14.81
CA GLN A 124 21.47 1.20 -13.84
C GLN A 124 21.14 2.45 -13.03
N SER A 125 19.90 2.90 -13.15
CA SER A 125 19.33 3.94 -12.29
C SER A 125 19.04 3.29 -10.94
N ASN A 126 19.42 3.92 -9.82
CA ASN A 126 19.20 3.34 -8.49
C ASN A 126 17.74 3.57 -8.09
N ILE A 127 16.84 2.81 -8.71
CA ILE A 127 15.39 2.95 -8.52
C ILE A 127 15.00 2.75 -7.06
N GLU A 128 15.64 1.82 -6.35
CA GLU A 128 15.44 1.62 -4.91
C GLU A 128 15.73 2.91 -4.12
N ALA A 129 16.88 3.56 -4.37
CA ALA A 129 17.21 4.82 -3.70
C ALA A 129 16.29 5.98 -4.12
N ILE A 130 15.85 6.02 -5.39
CA ILE A 130 14.91 7.01 -5.91
C ILE A 130 13.54 6.85 -5.24
N LYS A 131 13.00 5.61 -5.18
CA LYS A 131 11.78 5.27 -4.44
C LYS A 131 11.94 5.66 -2.98
N ARG A 132 12.97 5.14 -2.29
CA ARG A 132 13.25 5.45 -0.88
C ARG A 132 13.29 6.95 -0.60
N TYR A 133 13.86 7.75 -1.50
CA TYR A 133 13.92 9.20 -1.32
C TYR A 133 12.56 9.87 -1.55
N PHE A 134 11.93 9.67 -2.71
CA PHE A 134 10.71 10.43 -3.05
C PHE A 134 9.47 9.93 -2.35
N CYS A 135 9.48 8.68 -1.92
CA CYS A 135 8.48 8.13 -1.03
C CYS A 135 8.70 8.54 0.44
N SER A 136 9.86 9.07 0.81
CA SER A 136 10.06 9.52 2.20
C SER A 136 9.11 10.67 2.57
N GLU A 137 8.71 10.68 3.84
CA GLU A 137 7.99 11.78 4.45
C GLU A 137 8.71 13.13 4.27
N TYR A 138 10.04 13.12 4.36
CA TYR A 138 10.89 14.27 4.08
C TYR A 138 10.62 14.87 2.69
N ALA A 139 10.57 14.02 1.66
CA ALA A 139 10.30 14.48 0.30
C ALA A 139 8.87 15.01 0.16
N CYS A 140 7.90 14.38 0.81
CA CYS A 140 6.52 14.86 0.84
C CYS A 140 6.40 16.27 1.45
N GLN A 141 6.96 16.47 2.66
CA GLN A 141 6.96 17.76 3.34
C GLN A 141 7.70 18.84 2.53
N MET A 142 8.87 18.50 1.99
CA MET A 142 9.65 19.38 1.14
C MET A 142 8.86 19.83 -0.08
N VAL A 143 8.17 18.90 -0.75
CA VAL A 143 7.37 19.22 -1.94
C VAL A 143 6.12 20.02 -1.56
N ALA A 144 5.39 19.62 -0.52
CA ALA A 144 4.21 20.33 -0.02
C ALA A 144 4.55 21.80 0.32
N GLN A 145 5.64 22.02 1.05
CA GLN A 145 6.13 23.36 1.39
C GLN A 145 6.51 24.16 0.15
N ALA A 146 7.27 23.56 -0.78
CA ALA A 146 7.70 24.25 -1.99
C ALA A 146 6.52 24.57 -2.92
N ALA A 147 5.51 23.71 -2.95
CA ALA A 147 4.31 23.83 -3.77
C ALA A 147 3.23 24.71 -3.16
N GLY A 148 3.34 25.03 -1.88
CA GLY A 148 2.28 25.72 -1.14
C GLY A 148 0.99 24.88 -1.07
N VAL A 149 1.13 23.55 -1.06
CA VAL A 149 0.02 22.60 -0.96
C VAL A 149 -0.06 22.09 0.47
N ASP A 150 -1.28 21.84 0.94
CA ASP A 150 -1.52 21.28 2.26
C ASP A 150 -0.91 19.88 2.36
N TYR A 151 0.06 19.75 3.26
CA TYR A 151 0.76 18.50 3.51
C TYR A 151 -0.20 17.42 4.02
N GLU A 152 -1.21 17.78 4.81
CA GLU A 152 -2.20 16.81 5.34
C GLU A 152 -3.01 16.18 4.22
N ARG A 153 -3.32 16.95 3.17
CA ARG A 153 -4.00 16.42 1.98
C ARG A 153 -3.09 15.56 1.11
N MET A 154 -1.78 15.82 1.13
CA MET A 154 -0.80 15.00 0.40
C MET A 154 -0.69 13.60 1.01
N ILE A 155 -0.70 13.51 2.34
CA ILE A 155 -0.63 12.24 3.07
C ILE A 155 -1.99 11.55 3.17
N ALA A 156 -3.10 12.27 3.11
CA ALA A 156 -4.44 11.66 3.05
C ALA A 156 -4.77 10.97 1.72
N GLY A 157 -3.83 10.98 0.76
CA GLY A 157 -4.02 10.35 -0.55
C GLY A 157 -4.82 11.19 -1.56
N ASP A 158 -5.27 12.40 -1.20
CA ASP A 158 -5.98 13.30 -2.13
C ASP A 158 -5.11 13.64 -3.36
N TYR A 159 -3.79 13.64 -3.18
CA TYR A 159 -2.83 14.10 -4.17
C TYR A 159 -1.73 13.09 -4.46
N LYS A 160 -1.24 13.13 -5.70
CA LYS A 160 -0.05 12.39 -6.15
C LYS A 160 1.06 13.35 -6.56
N LEU A 161 2.30 12.90 -6.46
CA LEU A 161 3.46 13.54 -7.05
C LEU A 161 3.70 12.97 -8.44
N LEU A 162 3.58 13.81 -9.46
CA LEU A 162 4.06 13.53 -10.80
C LEU A 162 5.53 13.97 -10.89
N ILE A 163 6.44 13.01 -10.99
CA ILE A 163 7.89 13.24 -10.96
C ILE A 163 8.47 13.01 -12.36
N GLU A 164 9.16 14.00 -12.91
CA GLU A 164 9.83 13.90 -14.20
C GLU A 164 11.35 14.12 -14.02
N PRO A 165 12.22 13.24 -14.53
CA PRO A 165 13.66 13.43 -14.43
C PRO A 165 14.10 14.61 -15.32
N ILE A 166 15.04 15.41 -14.80
CA ILE A 166 15.67 16.53 -15.49
C ILE A 166 17.14 16.22 -15.74
N ALA A 167 17.64 16.55 -16.94
CA ALA A 167 19.08 16.62 -17.20
C ALA A 167 19.50 18.06 -17.50
N TYR A 168 20.66 18.46 -16.94
CA TYR A 168 21.30 19.73 -17.22
C TYR A 168 22.56 19.51 -18.06
N PHE A 169 22.50 19.87 -19.34
CA PHE A 169 23.53 19.50 -20.31
C PHE A 169 23.81 20.61 -21.33
N THR A 170 25.00 20.57 -21.92
CA THR A 170 25.37 21.49 -23.00
C THR A 170 25.06 20.84 -24.34
N HIS A 171 24.35 21.54 -25.22
CA HIS A 171 24.11 21.15 -26.59
C HIS A 171 24.37 22.34 -27.51
N ASN A 172 25.19 22.15 -28.55
CA ASN A 172 25.66 23.22 -29.44
C ASN A 172 26.22 24.44 -28.69
N GLY A 173 26.93 24.22 -27.59
CA GLY A 173 27.56 25.26 -26.78
C GLY A 173 26.60 26.08 -25.90
N GLN A 174 25.30 25.76 -25.91
CA GLN A 174 24.30 26.35 -25.01
C GLN A 174 23.96 25.37 -23.90
N TYR A 175 23.75 25.88 -22.69
CA TYR A 175 23.45 25.08 -21.50
C TYR A 175 21.93 24.97 -21.32
N TYR A 176 21.39 23.75 -21.34
CA TYR A 176 19.97 23.46 -21.31
C TYR A 176 19.55 22.72 -20.04
N CYS A 177 18.30 22.96 -19.64
CA CYS A 177 17.54 22.16 -18.69
C CYS A 177 16.33 21.58 -19.43
N MET A 178 16.18 20.25 -19.43
CA MET A 178 15.04 19.58 -20.07
C MET A 178 14.58 18.36 -19.26
N THR A 179 13.27 18.15 -19.18
CA THR A 179 12.71 16.82 -18.88
C THR A 179 12.86 15.88 -20.09
N ALA A 180 12.62 14.58 -19.89
CA ALA A 180 12.61 13.63 -21.00
C ALA A 180 11.57 14.00 -22.08
N THR A 181 10.36 14.40 -21.65
CA THR A 181 9.27 14.84 -22.53
C THR A 181 9.69 16.06 -23.35
N GLU A 182 10.30 17.05 -22.71
CA GLU A 182 10.78 18.27 -23.39
C GLU A 182 11.91 17.96 -24.39
N ALA A 183 12.82 17.06 -24.04
CA ALA A 183 13.89 16.63 -24.94
C ALA A 183 13.35 15.97 -26.22
N ALA A 184 12.33 15.11 -26.10
CA ALA A 184 11.70 14.48 -27.25
C ALA A 184 10.91 15.47 -28.11
N LEU A 185 10.15 16.38 -27.49
CA LEU A 185 9.44 17.46 -28.21
C LEU A 185 10.39 18.41 -28.92
N TYR A 186 11.52 18.76 -28.28
CA TYR A 186 12.57 19.58 -28.88
C TYR A 186 13.23 18.85 -30.05
N ASP A 187 13.50 17.55 -29.92
CA ASP A 187 14.08 16.74 -31.00
C ASP A 187 13.16 16.68 -32.23
N GLN A 188 11.84 16.52 -32.02
CA GLN A 188 10.84 16.60 -33.09
C GLN A 188 10.88 17.96 -33.81
N LYS A 189 10.94 19.07 -33.06
CA LYS A 189 10.99 20.44 -33.64
C LYS A 189 12.32 20.75 -34.33
N SER A 190 13.43 20.18 -33.85
CA SER A 190 14.78 20.40 -34.38
C SER A 190 15.17 19.43 -35.50
N GLY A 191 14.26 18.53 -35.91
CA GLY A 191 14.50 17.57 -36.98
C GLY A 191 15.51 16.48 -36.63
N GLY A 192 15.57 16.04 -35.36
CA GLY A 192 16.47 14.97 -34.91
C GLY A 192 17.87 15.44 -34.47
N ALA A 193 18.09 16.76 -34.39
CA ALA A 193 19.41 17.32 -34.11
C ALA A 193 19.89 16.96 -32.69
N LEU A 194 19.00 16.99 -31.70
CA LEU A 194 19.31 16.67 -30.32
C LEU A 194 19.67 15.19 -30.18
N ARG A 195 18.86 14.31 -30.77
CA ARG A 195 19.09 12.86 -30.80
C ARG A 195 20.42 12.54 -31.45
N LYS A 196 20.83 13.26 -32.49
CA LYS A 196 22.08 13.02 -33.21
C LYS A 196 23.33 13.25 -32.35
N THR A 197 23.31 14.25 -31.47
CA THR A 197 24.50 14.65 -30.68
C THR A 197 24.45 14.22 -29.22
N MET A 198 23.26 14.01 -28.66
CA MET A 198 23.04 13.70 -27.25
C MET A 198 22.24 12.39 -27.05
N THR A 199 22.37 11.42 -27.96
CA THR A 199 21.49 10.22 -28.01
C THR A 199 21.44 9.45 -26.70
N SER A 200 22.61 9.11 -26.14
CA SER A 200 22.69 8.23 -24.96
C SER A 200 22.07 8.86 -23.72
N LEU A 201 22.08 10.19 -23.63
CA LEU A 201 21.39 10.91 -22.56
C LEU A 201 19.90 11.03 -22.90
N THR A 202 19.58 11.82 -23.92
CA THR A 202 18.22 12.34 -24.18
C THR A 202 17.23 11.31 -24.69
N HIS A 203 17.71 10.22 -25.31
CA HIS A 203 16.86 9.17 -25.89
C HIS A 203 17.16 7.80 -25.30
N LYS A 204 17.85 7.74 -24.16
CA LYS A 204 18.10 6.49 -23.44
C LYS A 204 18.14 6.73 -21.94
N ASN A 205 19.22 7.27 -21.38
CA ASN A 205 19.38 7.32 -19.92
C ASN A 205 18.43 8.29 -19.20
N LEU A 206 18.08 9.42 -19.81
CA LEU A 206 17.10 10.36 -19.25
C LEU A 206 15.66 9.83 -19.29
N PRO A 207 15.11 9.33 -20.42
CA PRO A 207 13.77 8.76 -20.41
C PRO A 207 13.67 7.44 -19.65
N LEU A 208 14.74 6.64 -19.60
CA LEU A 208 14.74 5.38 -18.85
C LEU A 208 15.19 5.53 -17.40
N SER A 209 15.52 6.74 -16.92
CA SER A 209 15.82 6.90 -15.49
C SER A 209 14.57 6.76 -14.61
N MET A 210 13.39 6.90 -15.20
CA MET A 210 12.10 6.79 -14.51
C MET A 210 11.00 6.51 -15.54
N PHE A 211 10.23 5.44 -15.36
CA PHE A 211 8.97 5.15 -16.06
C PHE A 211 8.02 4.40 -15.13
N LEU A 212 6.75 4.24 -15.51
CA LEU A 212 5.76 3.60 -14.64
C LEU A 212 5.81 2.06 -14.74
N GLU A 213 5.72 1.39 -13.58
CA GLU A 213 5.51 -0.06 -13.43
C GLU A 213 4.07 -0.43 -13.79
N PHE A 214 3.12 0.42 -13.39
CA PHE A 214 1.68 0.25 -13.63
C PHE A 214 1.11 1.50 -14.29
N SER A 215 0.07 1.34 -15.12
CA SER A 215 -0.57 2.51 -15.74
C SER A 215 -1.30 3.34 -14.68
N ASP A 216 -1.12 4.66 -14.70
CA ASP A 216 -1.71 5.57 -13.71
C ASP A 216 -1.84 6.99 -14.31
N LEU A 217 -2.82 7.77 -13.87
CA LEU A 217 -3.14 9.12 -14.36
C LEU A 217 -3.27 9.22 -15.90
N GLY A 218 -3.74 8.15 -16.54
CA GLY A 218 -3.86 8.05 -18.00
C GLY A 218 -2.54 7.86 -18.74
N LEU A 219 -1.42 7.68 -18.04
CA LEU A 219 -0.12 7.33 -18.60
C LEU A 219 0.06 5.80 -18.58
N PRO A 220 0.48 5.18 -19.70
CA PRO A 220 0.69 3.73 -19.74
C PRO A 220 2.00 3.31 -19.07
N ALA A 221 2.00 2.11 -18.47
CA ALA A 221 3.22 1.42 -18.05
C ALA A 221 4.14 1.14 -19.25
N TRP A 222 5.45 1.09 -19.01
CA TRP A 222 6.43 0.81 -20.06
C TRP A 222 6.83 -0.67 -20.07
N THR A 223 6.56 -1.34 -21.18
CA THR A 223 6.88 -2.78 -21.40
C THR A 223 7.93 -2.99 -22.49
N GLY A 224 8.45 -1.92 -23.09
CA GLY A 224 9.48 -2.00 -24.12
C GLY A 224 10.88 -2.13 -23.52
N SER A 225 11.90 -2.04 -24.38
CA SER A 225 13.29 -2.23 -23.93
C SER A 225 13.71 -1.22 -22.86
N THR A 226 14.27 -1.69 -21.76
CA THR A 226 14.82 -0.85 -20.67
C THR A 226 16.29 -0.48 -20.86
N THR A 227 16.91 -0.96 -21.94
CA THR A 227 18.36 -0.76 -22.21
C THR A 227 18.65 -0.19 -23.59
N SER A 228 17.65 -0.09 -24.47
CA SER A 228 17.81 0.45 -25.83
C SER A 228 17.53 1.95 -25.91
N LYS A 229 17.88 2.55 -27.05
CA LYS A 229 17.47 3.92 -27.38
C LYS A 229 15.99 3.93 -27.72
N GLN A 230 15.26 4.91 -27.22
CA GLN A 230 13.82 5.04 -27.35
C GLN A 230 13.44 6.05 -28.44
N SER A 231 12.22 5.93 -28.96
CA SER A 231 11.70 6.87 -29.96
C SER A 231 11.11 8.11 -29.28
N ASN A 232 10.97 9.21 -30.03
CA ASN A 232 10.28 10.40 -29.51
C ASN A 232 8.84 10.08 -29.10
N ALA A 233 8.16 9.20 -29.82
CA ALA A 233 6.78 8.81 -29.51
C ALA A 233 6.70 8.11 -28.16
N ASP A 234 7.54 7.09 -27.94
CA ASP A 234 7.58 6.34 -26.67
C ASP A 234 7.96 7.22 -25.49
N ILE A 235 8.91 8.14 -25.70
CA ILE A 235 9.34 9.09 -24.67
C ILE A 235 8.18 10.02 -24.29
N ILE A 236 7.46 10.55 -25.27
CA ILE A 236 6.35 11.46 -25.03
C ILE A 236 5.19 10.73 -24.36
N SER A 237 4.84 9.52 -24.79
CA SER A 237 3.68 8.78 -24.28
C SER A 237 3.91 8.14 -22.91
N SER A 238 5.08 7.56 -22.65
CA SER A 238 5.20 6.51 -21.61
C SER A 238 6.42 6.61 -20.71
N LEU A 239 7.50 7.29 -21.15
CA LEU A 239 8.77 7.31 -20.43
C LEU A 239 9.09 8.67 -19.80
N GLY A 240 10.07 8.67 -18.90
CA GLY A 240 10.55 9.85 -18.21
C GLY A 240 9.55 10.41 -17.22
N VAL A 241 8.89 9.52 -16.47
CA VAL A 241 7.87 9.87 -15.49
C VAL A 241 7.78 8.82 -14.40
N GLY A 242 7.56 9.25 -13.17
CA GLY A 242 7.25 8.42 -12.02
C GLY A 242 6.09 9.02 -11.25
N ILE A 243 5.32 8.18 -10.58
CA ILE A 243 4.21 8.63 -9.74
C ILE A 243 4.44 8.14 -8.31
N VAL A 244 4.36 9.06 -7.36
CA VAL A 244 4.41 8.76 -5.93
C VAL A 244 3.14 9.24 -5.28
N TRP A 245 2.59 8.47 -4.35
CA TRP A 245 1.49 8.88 -3.50
C TRP A 245 1.78 8.51 -2.05
N PHE A 246 1.03 9.08 -1.13
CA PHE A 246 1.18 8.83 0.29
C PHE A 246 -0.18 8.44 0.83
N ASP A 247 -0.17 7.48 1.73
CA ASP A 247 -1.31 7.09 2.55
C ASP A 247 -1.02 7.65 3.97
N GLU A 248 -2.04 7.93 4.78
CA GLU A 248 -1.98 8.80 5.97
C GLU A 248 -0.70 8.67 6.83
N ARG A 249 -0.13 9.81 7.25
CA ARG A 249 1.11 9.88 8.06
C ARG A 249 0.87 9.33 9.48
N PRO A 250 1.76 8.51 10.05
CA PRO A 250 1.76 8.25 11.49
C PRO A 250 2.36 9.43 12.29
N PRO A 251 1.91 9.71 13.52
CA PRO A 251 2.49 10.75 14.38
C PRO A 251 3.88 10.39 14.96
N GLU A 252 4.64 11.41 15.37
CA GLU A 252 5.96 11.29 16.00
C GLU A 252 5.97 10.45 17.30
N GLY A 253 6.77 9.38 17.31
CA GLY A 253 7.12 8.57 18.48
C GLY A 253 7.45 7.13 18.09
N GLU A 254 8.55 6.55 18.60
CA GLU A 254 8.96 5.17 18.33
C GLU A 254 7.84 4.15 18.59
N ILE A 255 7.14 3.72 17.53
CA ILE A 255 6.48 2.42 17.31
C ILE A 255 6.36 2.29 15.77
N GLU A 256 7.10 1.37 15.14
CA GLU A 256 6.84 0.98 13.74
C GLU A 256 5.39 0.49 13.67
N ALA A 257 4.55 1.11 12.84
CA ALA A 257 3.22 0.57 12.59
C ALA A 257 3.39 -0.83 11.99
N PRO A 258 2.65 -1.84 12.46
CA PRO A 258 2.81 -3.18 11.96
C PRO A 258 2.48 -3.24 10.47
N ASP A 259 3.34 -3.88 9.70
CA ASP A 259 3.07 -4.24 8.30
C ASP A 259 1.78 -5.06 8.16
N VAL A 260 1.40 -5.77 9.23
CA VAL A 260 0.15 -6.51 9.31
C VAL A 260 -0.37 -6.59 10.73
N GLU A 261 -1.65 -6.31 10.92
CA GLU A 261 -2.33 -6.55 12.19
C GLU A 261 -3.04 -7.90 12.18
N TYR A 262 -2.76 -8.71 13.20
CA TYR A 262 -3.46 -9.95 13.48
C TYR A 262 -4.17 -9.88 14.83
N ARG A 263 -5.15 -10.76 15.05
CA ARG A 263 -5.83 -10.88 16.35
C ARG A 263 -5.27 -12.06 17.13
N VAL A 264 -5.31 -11.95 18.46
CA VAL A 264 -4.93 -13.04 19.36
C VAL A 264 -5.73 -14.31 19.09
N ASP A 265 -5.10 -15.48 19.23
CA ASP A 265 -5.75 -16.81 19.14
C ASP A 265 -6.49 -17.07 17.81
N THR A 266 -5.91 -16.63 16.69
CA THR A 266 -6.47 -16.83 15.33
C THR A 266 -5.49 -17.53 14.40
N ASP A 267 -6.02 -18.29 13.44
CA ASP A 267 -5.26 -18.73 12.28
C ASP A 267 -5.08 -17.58 11.30
N VAL A 268 -3.87 -17.39 10.79
CA VAL A 268 -3.53 -16.30 9.88
C VAL A 268 -2.72 -16.81 8.69
N ILE A 269 -2.71 -16.01 7.63
CA ILE A 269 -1.84 -16.24 6.46
C ILE A 269 -0.91 -15.06 6.29
N THR A 270 0.34 -15.41 6.05
CA THR A 270 1.43 -14.48 5.85
C THR A 270 2.06 -14.78 4.50
N SER A 271 2.21 -13.78 3.64
CA SER A 271 2.64 -13.96 2.26
C SER A 271 3.70 -12.96 1.82
N VAL A 272 4.45 -13.32 0.78
CA VAL A 272 5.39 -12.45 0.04
C VAL A 272 5.24 -12.68 -1.46
N THR A 273 5.61 -11.69 -2.27
CA THR A 273 5.65 -11.84 -3.74
C THR A 273 7.06 -12.19 -4.20
N LEU A 274 7.18 -13.37 -4.80
CA LEU A 274 8.42 -13.89 -5.37
C LEU A 274 8.53 -13.51 -6.85
N ARG A 275 9.70 -13.03 -7.28
CA ARG A 275 10.01 -12.65 -8.66
C ARG A 275 11.29 -13.34 -9.14
N THR A 276 11.38 -13.59 -10.45
CA THR A 276 12.55 -14.22 -11.08
C THR A 276 12.82 -13.66 -12.48
N ASP A 277 14.10 -13.53 -12.84
CA ASP A 277 14.53 -13.17 -14.20
C ASP A 277 14.86 -14.40 -15.06
N THR A 278 14.81 -15.60 -14.47
CA THR A 278 15.16 -16.87 -15.11
C THR A 278 14.08 -17.92 -14.88
N ASP A 279 13.97 -18.88 -15.80
CA ASP A 279 13.05 -20.00 -15.67
C ASP A 279 13.40 -20.84 -14.44
N LEU A 280 12.49 -20.90 -13.48
CA LEU A 280 12.59 -21.79 -12.33
C LEU A 280 11.84 -23.06 -12.67
N THR A 281 12.56 -24.16 -12.75
CA THR A 281 12.05 -25.48 -13.13
C THR A 281 12.28 -26.45 -11.97
N PRO A 282 11.77 -27.70 -12.03
CA PRO A 282 12.08 -28.72 -11.03
C PRO A 282 13.59 -29.03 -10.91
N ASP A 283 14.40 -28.69 -11.91
CA ASP A 283 15.86 -28.86 -11.87
C ASP A 283 16.57 -27.72 -11.11
N ASN A 284 15.92 -26.55 -10.98
CA ASN A 284 16.43 -25.35 -10.32
C ASN A 284 15.32 -24.57 -9.58
N PRO A 285 14.57 -25.19 -8.65
CA PRO A 285 13.42 -24.56 -8.06
C PRO A 285 13.82 -23.48 -7.05
N ALA A 286 12.93 -22.52 -6.83
CA ALA A 286 13.05 -21.59 -5.71
C ALA A 286 12.48 -22.20 -4.42
N SER A 287 12.92 -21.63 -3.29
CA SER A 287 12.36 -21.92 -1.98
C SER A 287 12.28 -20.65 -1.14
N VAL A 288 11.23 -20.54 -0.34
CA VAL A 288 11.01 -19.45 0.61
C VAL A 288 10.91 -20.02 2.01
N THR A 289 11.60 -19.39 2.97
CA THR A 289 11.60 -19.80 4.37
C THR A 289 11.16 -18.64 5.24
N PHE A 290 10.05 -18.79 5.95
CA PHE A 290 9.55 -17.83 6.94
C PHE A 290 10.01 -18.25 8.33
N HIS A 291 10.52 -17.30 9.11
CA HIS A 291 10.83 -17.48 10.52
C HIS A 291 9.86 -16.64 11.36
N ILE A 292 9.00 -17.33 12.11
CA ILE A 292 7.90 -16.72 12.87
C ILE A 292 7.93 -17.31 14.28
N LEU A 293 8.10 -16.47 15.32
CA LEU A 293 8.11 -16.90 16.73
C LEU A 293 9.07 -18.07 17.03
N GLY A 294 10.24 -18.08 16.39
CA GLY A 294 11.22 -19.16 16.52
C GLY A 294 10.86 -20.47 15.78
N THR A 295 9.70 -20.52 15.12
CA THR A 295 9.30 -21.61 14.23
C THR A 295 9.70 -21.27 12.79
N THR A 296 10.11 -22.29 12.03
CA THR A 296 10.50 -22.15 10.63
C THR A 296 9.50 -22.84 9.72
N TYR A 297 8.94 -22.10 8.77
CA TYR A 297 8.02 -22.59 7.75
C TYR A 297 8.70 -22.49 6.39
N ARG A 298 8.77 -23.61 5.66
CA ARG A 298 9.50 -23.67 4.39
C ARG A 298 8.57 -24.10 3.27
N VAL A 299 8.56 -23.30 2.20
CA VAL A 299 7.88 -23.59 0.93
C VAL A 299 8.96 -23.90 -0.10
N ASN A 300 8.91 -25.09 -0.70
CA ASN A 300 9.90 -25.60 -1.65
C ASN A 300 9.27 -25.82 -3.02
N ASP A 301 10.11 -26.22 -3.97
CA ASP A 301 9.71 -26.68 -5.30
C ASP A 301 8.89 -25.63 -6.07
N ILE A 302 9.23 -24.35 -5.84
CA ILE A 302 8.55 -23.22 -6.47
C ILE A 302 9.14 -23.03 -7.87
N VAL A 303 8.27 -23.15 -8.86
CA VAL A 303 8.57 -22.97 -10.28
C VAL A 303 7.86 -21.72 -10.77
N ILE A 304 8.51 -20.89 -11.57
CA ILE A 304 7.99 -19.62 -12.10
C ILE A 304 8.72 -19.39 -13.44
N PRO A 305 8.03 -19.06 -14.54
CA PRO A 305 8.69 -18.72 -15.80
C PRO A 305 9.50 -17.41 -15.68
N ALA A 306 10.53 -17.27 -16.49
CA ALA A 306 11.39 -16.09 -16.51
C ALA A 306 10.58 -14.79 -16.73
N GLY A 307 10.81 -13.78 -15.90
CA GLY A 307 10.15 -12.47 -15.99
C GLY A 307 8.77 -12.41 -15.34
N ASP A 308 8.31 -13.47 -14.70
CA ASP A 308 7.02 -13.54 -14.03
C ASP A 308 7.15 -13.57 -12.49
N SER A 309 6.02 -13.65 -11.79
CA SER A 309 5.95 -13.62 -10.33
C SER A 309 4.89 -14.55 -9.76
N GLN A 310 5.01 -14.84 -8.46
CA GLN A 310 4.03 -15.63 -7.72
C GLN A 310 3.96 -15.18 -6.27
N VAL A 311 2.76 -15.14 -5.69
CA VAL A 311 2.60 -15.02 -4.23
C VAL A 311 2.98 -16.35 -3.57
N VAL A 312 3.72 -16.30 -2.48
CA VAL A 312 4.13 -17.45 -1.66
C VAL A 312 3.74 -17.17 -0.22
N TRP A 313 3.13 -18.15 0.46
CA TRP A 313 2.54 -17.92 1.78
C TRP A 313 2.68 -19.11 2.71
N VAL A 314 2.49 -18.82 4.01
CA VAL A 314 2.41 -19.81 5.07
C VAL A 314 1.19 -19.53 5.95
N LYS A 315 0.61 -20.61 6.49
CA LYS A 315 -0.48 -20.56 7.46
C LYS A 315 0.05 -20.91 8.84
N TRP A 316 -0.24 -20.08 9.83
CA TRP A 316 0.20 -20.26 11.21
C TRP A 316 -0.85 -19.71 12.20
N HIS A 317 -0.61 -19.89 13.49
CA HIS A 317 -1.56 -19.54 14.54
C HIS A 317 -0.95 -18.51 15.50
N THR A 318 -1.66 -17.42 15.77
CA THR A 318 -1.17 -16.33 16.60
C THR A 318 -1.18 -16.69 18.09
N PRO A 319 -0.25 -16.13 18.88
CA PRO A 319 -0.32 -16.13 20.34
C PRO A 319 -1.66 -15.65 20.91
N SER A 320 -1.95 -16.09 22.14
CA SER A 320 -3.16 -15.70 22.88
C SER A 320 -3.04 -14.38 23.64
N THR A 321 -1.89 -13.70 23.56
CA THR A 321 -1.64 -12.42 24.24
C THR A 321 -1.09 -11.40 23.24
N PRO A 322 -1.53 -10.14 23.33
CA PRO A 322 -1.03 -9.07 22.47
C PRO A 322 0.49 -8.94 22.53
N GLN A 323 1.12 -8.82 21.36
CA GLN A 323 2.55 -8.62 21.22
C GLN A 323 2.92 -8.28 19.78
N SER A 324 4.08 -7.67 19.60
CA SER A 324 4.71 -7.47 18.31
C SER A 324 5.59 -8.66 17.90
N VAL A 325 5.46 -9.11 16.65
CA VAL A 325 6.16 -10.27 16.10
C VAL A 325 6.90 -9.89 14.83
N THR A 326 8.23 -9.88 14.86
CA THR A 326 9.04 -9.74 13.65
C THR A 326 9.08 -11.05 12.87
N ILE A 327 8.64 -11.02 11.63
CA ILE A 327 8.68 -12.11 10.67
C ILE A 327 9.81 -11.85 9.69
N THR A 328 10.71 -12.82 9.52
CA THR A 328 11.80 -12.73 8.53
C THR A 328 11.64 -13.80 7.47
N VAL A 329 11.99 -13.46 6.23
CA VAL A 329 11.80 -14.29 5.05
C VAL A 329 13.12 -14.43 4.31
N SER A 330 13.57 -15.67 4.15
CA SER A 330 14.76 -16.01 3.38
C SER A 330 14.37 -16.68 2.07
N VAL A 331 14.90 -16.19 0.97
CA VAL A 331 14.60 -16.67 -0.38
C VAL A 331 15.85 -17.26 -1.03
N SER A 332 15.67 -18.37 -1.75
CA SER A 332 16.71 -18.99 -2.59
C SER A 332 16.16 -19.24 -3.99
N GLY A 333 16.98 -19.02 -5.02
CA GLY A 333 16.62 -19.23 -6.43
C GLY A 333 15.79 -18.10 -7.07
N ALA A 334 15.35 -17.12 -6.29
CA ALA A 334 14.52 -16.00 -6.73
C ALA A 334 14.73 -14.79 -5.80
N TYR A 335 13.97 -13.71 -5.97
CA TYR A 335 14.05 -12.53 -5.09
C TYR A 335 12.67 -12.01 -4.67
N THR A 336 12.61 -11.36 -3.51
CA THR A 336 11.44 -10.67 -2.95
C THR A 336 11.84 -9.24 -2.60
N ALA A 337 10.88 -8.30 -2.69
CA ALA A 337 11.08 -6.93 -2.23
C ALA A 337 10.87 -6.77 -0.72
N GLN A 338 10.16 -7.71 -0.09
CA GLN A 338 9.85 -7.72 1.33
C GLN A 338 10.41 -8.99 1.95
N ASP A 339 11.47 -8.85 2.75
CA ASP A 339 12.18 -9.94 3.42
C ASP A 339 12.05 -9.88 4.96
N THR A 340 11.47 -8.81 5.48
CA THR A 340 11.18 -8.62 6.91
C THR A 340 9.90 -7.80 7.04
N PHE A 341 9.07 -8.13 8.02
CA PHE A 341 7.95 -7.29 8.43
C PHE A 341 7.49 -7.58 9.86
N VAL A 342 6.89 -6.59 10.50
CA VAL A 342 6.41 -6.59 11.87
C VAL A 342 4.90 -6.84 11.88
N ALA A 343 4.49 -7.94 12.52
CA ALA A 343 3.09 -8.25 12.76
C ALA A 343 2.69 -7.84 14.18
N GLU A 344 1.71 -6.95 14.32
CA GLU A 344 1.14 -6.65 15.65
C GLU A 344 -0.02 -7.59 15.92
N ILE A 345 0.01 -8.24 17.07
CA ILE A 345 -1.07 -9.09 17.53
C ILE A 345 -1.86 -8.29 18.56
N VAL A 346 -3.13 -7.99 18.26
CA VAL A 346 -3.99 -7.16 19.11
C VAL A 346 -5.12 -7.98 19.74
N ASP A 347 -5.60 -7.53 20.90
CA ASP A 347 -6.81 -8.06 21.55
C ASP A 347 -7.92 -7.00 21.53
N LEU A 348 -8.99 -7.30 20.80
CA LEU A 348 -10.14 -6.40 20.70
C LEU A 348 -10.94 -6.33 22.00
N ASN A 349 -10.76 -7.26 22.95
CA ASN A 349 -11.48 -7.24 24.23
C ASN A 349 -11.04 -6.11 25.18
N GLU A 350 -10.06 -5.27 24.82
CA GLU A 350 -9.63 -4.15 25.65
C GLU A 350 -10.58 -2.92 25.58
N HIS A 351 -11.52 -2.90 24.63
CA HIS A 351 -12.38 -1.74 24.33
C HIS A 351 -13.88 -1.94 24.63
N ILE A 352 -14.20 -2.61 25.74
CA ILE A 352 -15.59 -2.95 26.11
C ILE A 352 -16.42 -1.68 26.44
N PRO A 353 -17.67 -1.54 25.94
CA PRO A 353 -18.50 -0.39 26.26
C PRO A 353 -18.89 -0.34 27.75
N PRO A 354 -18.92 0.85 28.36
CA PRO A 354 -19.39 1.01 29.73
C PRO A 354 -20.88 0.66 29.87
N ASP A 355 -21.30 0.34 31.09
CA ASP A 355 -22.72 0.12 31.41
C ASP A 355 -23.51 1.43 31.34
N PRO A 356 -24.58 1.52 30.51
CA PRO A 356 -25.45 2.68 30.52
C PRO A 356 -26.29 2.72 31.81
N THR A 357 -26.27 3.84 32.51
CA THR A 357 -27.05 4.05 33.74
C THR A 357 -28.31 4.87 33.49
N ALA A 358 -29.31 4.70 34.35
CA ALA A 358 -30.55 5.50 34.28
C ALA A 358 -30.33 7.01 34.49
N THR A 359 -29.17 7.42 35.03
CA THR A 359 -28.82 8.82 35.25
C THR A 359 -27.99 9.43 34.12
N ASP A 360 -27.59 8.64 33.13
CA ASP A 360 -26.80 9.13 32.01
C ASP A 360 -27.64 10.10 31.17
N THR A 361 -27.00 11.14 30.65
CA THR A 361 -27.64 12.09 29.74
C THR A 361 -26.65 12.51 28.67
N ASN A 362 -27.14 12.69 27.44
CA ASN A 362 -26.37 13.28 26.36
C ASN A 362 -27.25 14.25 25.56
N PRO A 363 -27.48 15.48 26.09
CA PRO A 363 -28.42 16.42 25.50
C PRO A 363 -28.00 16.96 24.14
N ASN A 364 -26.72 16.81 23.76
CA ASN A 364 -26.19 17.25 22.47
C ASN A 364 -26.03 16.10 21.47
N TYR A 365 -26.52 14.90 21.82
CA TYR A 365 -26.41 13.74 20.95
C TYR A 365 -27.14 13.97 19.64
N THR A 366 -26.49 13.54 18.56
CA THR A 366 -27.11 13.40 17.25
C THR A 366 -26.76 12.03 16.71
N VAL A 367 -27.70 11.47 15.95
CA VAL A 367 -27.53 10.15 15.33
C VAL A 367 -26.41 10.26 14.30
N PRO A 368 -25.30 9.51 14.47
CA PRO A 368 -24.20 9.52 13.52
C PRO A 368 -24.60 8.88 12.20
N SER A 369 -23.91 9.26 11.13
CA SER A 369 -23.89 8.45 9.90
C SER A 369 -23.18 7.13 10.18
N LEU A 370 -23.57 6.08 9.46
CA LEU A 370 -22.89 4.80 9.53
C LEU A 370 -21.40 4.93 9.15
N PRO A 371 -20.50 4.18 9.80
CA PRO A 371 -19.09 4.15 9.44
C PRO A 371 -18.90 3.71 7.99
N ASN A 372 -17.89 4.29 7.33
CA ASN A 372 -17.45 3.89 6.00
C ASN A 372 -16.10 3.19 6.08
N GLU A 373 -16.05 2.10 6.84
CA GLU A 373 -14.82 1.33 7.03
C GLU A 373 -14.41 0.61 5.73
N PRO A 374 -13.11 0.45 5.47
CA PRO A 374 -12.65 -0.35 4.34
C PRO A 374 -13.09 -1.81 4.49
N GLN A 375 -13.40 -2.44 3.36
CA GLN A 375 -13.71 -3.87 3.30
C GLN A 375 -13.11 -4.51 2.06
N LYS A 376 -12.62 -5.74 2.20
CA LYS A 376 -12.12 -6.54 1.07
C LYS A 376 -13.03 -7.75 0.89
N LEU A 377 -13.89 -7.69 -0.13
CA LEU A 377 -14.90 -8.72 -0.37
C LEU A 377 -14.39 -9.89 -1.23
N THR A 378 -13.34 -9.67 -2.00
CA THR A 378 -12.79 -10.67 -2.94
C THR A 378 -11.27 -10.66 -2.92
N ALA A 379 -10.67 -11.81 -3.19
CA ALA A 379 -9.22 -12.02 -3.28
C ALA A 379 -8.91 -12.99 -4.42
N ASN A 380 -7.79 -12.77 -5.12
CA ASN A 380 -7.34 -13.63 -6.20
C ASN A 380 -5.83 -13.87 -6.10
N TRP A 381 -5.41 -15.10 -6.33
CA TRP A 381 -3.99 -15.49 -6.32
C TRP A 381 -3.81 -16.71 -7.21
N GLY A 382 -2.58 -17.15 -7.40
CA GLY A 382 -2.35 -18.38 -8.16
C GLY A 382 -0.94 -18.90 -8.02
N VAL A 383 -0.78 -20.12 -8.52
CA VAL A 383 0.47 -20.88 -8.47
C VAL A 383 0.84 -21.35 -9.86
N TRP A 384 2.12 -21.28 -10.16
CA TRP A 384 2.72 -21.86 -11.34
C TRP A 384 3.03 -23.33 -11.09
N SER A 385 2.76 -24.14 -12.10
CA SER A 385 3.28 -25.51 -12.26
C SER A 385 3.98 -25.60 -13.61
N CYS A 386 4.82 -26.61 -13.78
CA CYS A 386 5.37 -26.93 -15.10
C CYS A 386 5.57 -28.43 -15.27
N TYR A 387 5.68 -28.85 -16.52
CA TYR A 387 5.95 -30.23 -16.89
C TYR A 387 6.89 -30.29 -18.10
N TRP A 388 7.65 -31.38 -18.18
CA TRP A 388 8.60 -31.59 -19.27
C TRP A 388 7.87 -32.06 -20.53
N VAL A 389 8.09 -31.37 -21.64
CA VAL A 389 7.62 -31.75 -22.97
C VAL A 389 8.79 -32.38 -23.74
N PRO A 390 8.84 -33.71 -23.91
CA PRO A 390 9.98 -34.36 -24.53
C PRO A 390 10.02 -34.11 -26.04
N VAL A 391 11.21 -33.82 -26.56
CA VAL A 391 11.47 -33.67 -28.00
C VAL A 391 12.62 -34.59 -28.37
N TRP A 392 12.29 -35.78 -28.87
CA TRP A 392 13.29 -36.77 -29.24
C TRP A 392 13.92 -36.46 -30.59
N VAL A 393 15.21 -36.13 -30.58
CA VAL A 393 16.04 -35.87 -31.75
C VAL A 393 17.03 -37.02 -31.94
N TRP A 394 17.19 -37.49 -33.18
CA TRP A 394 18.18 -38.51 -33.48
C TRP A 394 19.55 -37.86 -33.67
N CYS A 395 20.51 -38.23 -32.82
CA CYS A 395 21.91 -37.84 -32.95
C CYS A 395 22.70 -38.96 -33.63
N ASP A 396 23.13 -38.68 -34.86
CA ASP A 396 23.94 -39.58 -35.67
C ASP A 396 25.44 -39.40 -35.39
N HIS A 397 26.15 -40.49 -35.17
CA HIS A 397 27.60 -40.55 -35.23
C HIS A 397 27.97 -41.56 -36.32
N ASP A 398 29.01 -41.29 -37.12
CA ASP A 398 29.32 -42.03 -38.35
C ASP A 398 29.18 -43.57 -38.26
N ASP A 399 29.50 -44.17 -37.11
CA ASP A 399 29.44 -45.62 -36.87
C ASP A 399 28.29 -46.07 -35.92
N TRP A 400 27.52 -45.16 -35.31
CA TRP A 400 26.39 -45.44 -34.40
C TRP A 400 25.56 -44.18 -34.09
N GLY A 401 24.26 -44.29 -33.78
CA GLY A 401 23.45 -43.14 -33.33
C GLY A 401 22.62 -43.45 -32.09
N HIS A 402 22.09 -42.40 -31.46
CA HIS A 402 21.18 -42.51 -30.32
C HIS A 402 20.14 -41.38 -30.31
N TRP A 403 19.02 -41.61 -29.63
CA TRP A 403 18.00 -40.57 -29.40
C TRP A 403 18.40 -39.71 -28.20
N VAL A 404 18.35 -38.39 -28.38
CA VAL A 404 18.55 -37.37 -27.34
C VAL A 404 17.24 -36.63 -27.13
N ASP A 405 16.86 -36.40 -25.88
CA ASP A 405 15.72 -35.55 -25.53
C ASP A 405 16.19 -34.09 -25.45
N GLU A 406 15.77 -33.29 -26.43
CA GLU A 406 15.97 -31.83 -26.48
C GLU A 406 14.67 -31.09 -26.12
N GLY A 407 13.86 -31.69 -25.23
CA GLY A 407 12.63 -31.12 -24.73
C GLY A 407 12.78 -29.79 -23.97
N TYR A 408 11.67 -29.30 -23.45
CA TYR A 408 11.61 -28.06 -22.68
C TYR A 408 10.52 -28.12 -21.61
N TRP A 409 10.61 -27.24 -20.62
CA TRP A 409 9.59 -27.08 -19.59
C TRP A 409 8.46 -26.18 -20.10
N GLU A 410 7.23 -26.68 -20.07
CA GLU A 410 6.02 -25.91 -20.34
C GLU A 410 5.36 -25.52 -19.01
N TYR A 411 4.95 -24.26 -18.87
CA TYR A 411 4.38 -23.70 -17.64
C TYR A 411 2.87 -23.56 -17.72
N GLU A 412 2.19 -23.81 -16.60
CA GLU A 412 0.75 -23.60 -16.42
C GLU A 412 0.49 -22.76 -15.16
N TYR A 413 -0.43 -21.80 -15.25
CA TYR A 413 -0.85 -20.99 -14.11
C TYR A 413 -2.22 -21.44 -13.62
N THR A 414 -2.30 -21.86 -12.36
CA THR A 414 -3.56 -22.16 -11.69
C THR A 414 -3.98 -20.97 -10.82
N GLY A 415 -4.99 -20.23 -11.28
CA GLY A 415 -5.63 -19.16 -10.50
C GLY A 415 -6.66 -19.70 -9.51
N TYR A 416 -6.74 -19.05 -8.36
CA TYR A 416 -7.72 -19.28 -7.30
C TYR A 416 -8.40 -17.95 -6.95
N SER A 417 -9.62 -18.06 -6.46
CA SER A 417 -10.42 -16.93 -6.02
C SER A 417 -11.16 -17.23 -4.73
N ALA A 418 -11.29 -16.21 -3.90
CA ALA A 418 -12.13 -16.25 -2.71
C ALA A 418 -13.01 -15.01 -2.62
N SER A 419 -14.19 -15.18 -2.04
CA SER A 419 -15.11 -14.09 -1.72
C SER A 419 -15.80 -14.32 -0.38
N ILE A 420 -16.06 -13.22 0.34
CA ILE A 420 -16.83 -13.23 1.58
C ILE A 420 -18.16 -12.51 1.36
N SER A 421 -19.23 -13.07 1.93
CA SER A 421 -20.54 -12.46 2.02
C SER A 421 -21.07 -12.59 3.43
N GLY A 422 -22.04 -11.77 3.83
CA GLY A 422 -22.52 -11.79 5.19
C GLY A 422 -23.90 -11.18 5.34
N VAL A 423 -24.56 -11.58 6.41
CA VAL A 423 -25.85 -11.05 6.83
C VAL A 423 -25.82 -10.85 8.34
N MET A 424 -26.49 -9.79 8.79
CA MET A 424 -26.67 -9.45 10.19
C MET A 424 -28.17 -9.31 10.48
N SER A 425 -28.59 -9.73 11.66
CA SER A 425 -29.91 -9.50 12.20
C SER A 425 -29.77 -8.90 13.60
N LEU A 426 -30.29 -7.71 13.80
CA LEU A 426 -30.41 -7.05 15.10
C LEU A 426 -31.88 -7.08 15.54
N MET A 427 -32.12 -7.52 16.77
CA MET A 427 -33.46 -7.61 17.35
C MET A 427 -33.46 -7.14 18.80
N PRO A 428 -34.61 -6.66 19.31
CA PRO A 428 -34.78 -6.51 20.75
C PRO A 428 -34.48 -7.82 21.47
N ASP A 429 -33.96 -7.72 22.69
CA ASP A 429 -33.74 -8.88 23.53
C ASP A 429 -35.06 -9.59 23.88
N ASP A 430 -35.04 -10.91 24.08
CA ASP A 430 -36.26 -11.74 24.23
C ASP A 430 -37.10 -11.40 25.47
N ILE A 431 -36.52 -10.67 26.42
CA ILE A 431 -37.19 -10.27 27.66
C ILE A 431 -37.59 -8.79 27.68
N VAL A 432 -37.45 -8.08 26.56
CA VAL A 432 -37.94 -6.70 26.44
C VAL A 432 -39.48 -6.73 26.46
N PRO A 433 -40.14 -6.17 27.48
CA PRO A 433 -41.57 -6.42 27.74
C PRO A 433 -42.50 -5.80 26.69
N THR A 434 -42.08 -4.71 26.07
CA THR A 434 -42.87 -3.91 25.13
C THR A 434 -42.37 -3.99 23.69
N ALA A 435 -41.41 -4.88 23.41
CA ALA A 435 -40.91 -5.06 22.05
C ALA A 435 -41.98 -5.64 21.12
N SER A 436 -42.05 -5.08 19.90
CA SER A 436 -42.93 -5.55 18.84
C SER A 436 -42.17 -5.60 17.53
N GLY A 437 -41.79 -6.80 17.09
CA GLY A 437 -40.89 -6.97 15.95
C GLY A 437 -39.55 -6.29 16.22
N LYS A 438 -39.22 -5.27 15.42
CA LYS A 438 -37.99 -4.46 15.58
C LYS A 438 -38.17 -3.20 16.43
N SER A 439 -39.40 -2.89 16.86
CA SER A 439 -39.66 -1.73 17.72
C SER A 439 -39.40 -2.10 19.18
N MET A 440 -38.71 -1.21 19.90
CA MET A 440 -38.47 -1.29 21.34
C MET A 440 -38.29 0.11 21.93
N LYS A 441 -38.32 0.23 23.26
CA LYS A 441 -37.99 1.49 23.94
C LYS A 441 -36.49 1.60 24.20
N SER A 442 -35.96 2.82 24.30
CA SER A 442 -34.57 3.06 24.71
C SER A 442 -34.32 2.57 26.15
N GLY A 443 -33.07 2.20 26.47
CA GLY A 443 -32.71 1.65 27.79
C GLY A 443 -32.85 0.13 27.90
N TYR A 444 -33.42 -0.54 26.89
CA TYR A 444 -33.50 -1.99 26.82
C TYR A 444 -32.37 -2.60 25.99
N GLY A 445 -32.17 -3.91 26.17
CA GLY A 445 -31.15 -4.70 25.49
C GLY A 445 -31.51 -5.07 24.06
N VAL A 446 -30.52 -5.10 23.18
CA VAL A 446 -30.57 -5.68 21.84
C VAL A 446 -29.69 -6.94 21.80
N LYS A 447 -30.09 -7.90 20.97
CA LYS A 447 -29.29 -9.07 20.60
C LYS A 447 -29.04 -9.07 19.11
N GLN A 448 -27.98 -9.76 18.70
CA GLN A 448 -27.67 -9.90 17.28
C GLN A 448 -27.22 -11.31 16.91
N ASP A 449 -27.47 -11.64 15.64
CA ASP A 449 -26.95 -12.81 14.95
C ASP A 449 -26.26 -12.35 13.66
N VAL A 450 -25.02 -12.78 13.47
CA VAL A 450 -24.20 -12.44 12.31
C VAL A 450 -23.74 -13.73 11.66
N THR A 451 -23.92 -13.85 10.34
CA THR A 451 -23.42 -14.99 9.56
C THR A 451 -22.51 -14.47 8.45
N ALA A 452 -21.29 -15.01 8.37
CA ALA A 452 -20.34 -14.71 7.31
C ALA A 452 -19.98 -16.00 6.55
N THR A 453 -20.08 -15.94 5.23
CA THR A 453 -19.89 -17.08 4.32
C THR A 453 -18.74 -16.81 3.36
N LEU A 454 -17.70 -17.65 3.44
CA LEU A 454 -16.60 -17.74 2.50
C LEU A 454 -16.94 -18.70 1.36
N SER A 455 -16.83 -18.19 0.13
CA SER A 455 -16.84 -18.98 -1.10
C SER A 455 -15.46 -18.97 -1.72
N THR A 456 -14.91 -20.15 -2.04
CA THR A 456 -13.57 -20.28 -2.64
C THR A 456 -13.44 -21.59 -3.41
N ASP A 457 -12.68 -21.54 -4.50
CA ASP A 457 -12.22 -22.70 -5.29
C ASP A 457 -10.87 -23.25 -4.80
N SER A 458 -10.23 -22.57 -3.85
CA SER A 458 -8.91 -22.93 -3.34
C SER A 458 -8.94 -24.09 -2.34
N PRO A 459 -7.81 -24.81 -2.18
CA PRO A 459 -7.58 -25.70 -1.04
C PRO A 459 -7.68 -24.97 0.30
N THR A 460 -8.05 -25.69 1.36
CA THR A 460 -8.18 -25.13 2.73
C THR A 460 -6.86 -24.70 3.35
N SER A 461 -5.72 -25.18 2.83
CA SER A 461 -4.38 -24.73 3.23
C SER A 461 -4.06 -23.32 2.73
N HIS A 462 -4.80 -22.80 1.74
CA HIS A 462 -4.58 -21.47 1.18
C HIS A 462 -5.36 -20.39 1.92
N ILE A 463 -6.27 -20.75 2.82
CA ILE A 463 -7.21 -19.81 3.43
C ILE A 463 -7.41 -20.04 4.93
N THR A 464 -8.00 -19.06 5.58
CA THR A 464 -8.69 -19.21 6.86
C THR A 464 -10.18 -18.95 6.66
N HIS A 465 -10.99 -19.45 7.60
CA HIS A 465 -12.42 -19.13 7.64
C HIS A 465 -12.65 -17.81 8.38
N PRO A 466 -13.85 -17.21 8.34
CA PRO A 466 -14.14 -16.05 9.18
C PRO A 466 -13.99 -16.40 10.66
N GLN A 467 -13.23 -15.58 11.39
CA GLN A 467 -12.81 -15.90 12.75
C GLN A 467 -13.21 -14.87 13.78
N THR A 468 -13.26 -13.60 13.39
CA THR A 468 -13.45 -12.48 14.31
C THR A 468 -14.59 -11.64 13.83
N ALA A 469 -15.45 -11.22 14.75
CA ALA A 469 -16.45 -10.21 14.47
C ALA A 469 -16.62 -9.32 15.70
N PHE A 470 -16.84 -8.03 15.48
CA PHE A 470 -17.09 -7.08 16.57
C PHE A 470 -18.08 -6.03 16.12
N SER A 471 -18.75 -5.41 17.10
CA SER A 471 -19.75 -4.38 16.85
C SER A 471 -19.42 -3.10 17.56
N VAL A 472 -19.69 -1.99 16.89
CA VAL A 472 -19.61 -0.61 17.41
C VAL A 472 -21.00 0.00 17.40
N PHE A 473 -21.20 1.00 18.26
CA PHE A 473 -22.54 1.46 18.64
C PHE A 473 -22.74 2.98 18.45
N PRO A 474 -23.95 3.41 18.05
CA PRO A 474 -24.23 4.79 17.65
C PRO A 474 -24.12 5.81 18.79
N GLU A 475 -24.32 5.40 20.04
CA GLU A 475 -24.19 6.23 21.25
C GLU A 475 -22.75 6.70 21.50
N PHE A 476 -21.78 5.97 20.96
CA PHE A 476 -20.34 6.29 21.03
C PHE A 476 -19.82 6.81 19.68
N GLN A 477 -20.72 7.28 18.80
CA GLN A 477 -20.39 7.72 17.44
C GLN A 477 -19.66 6.64 16.61
N TYR A 478 -19.78 5.37 17.00
CA TYR A 478 -19.04 4.24 16.43
C TYR A 478 -17.51 4.25 16.62
N GLU A 479 -16.94 5.10 17.47
CA GLU A 479 -15.48 5.31 17.57
C GLU A 479 -14.84 4.66 18.80
N THR A 480 -15.44 4.83 19.98
CA THR A 480 -14.70 4.66 21.26
C THR A 480 -14.70 3.24 21.82
N TYR A 481 -15.81 2.53 21.65
CA TYR A 481 -16.03 1.23 22.28
C TYR A 481 -16.60 0.22 21.30
N LEU A 482 -16.22 -1.04 21.48
CA LEU A 482 -16.68 -2.16 20.67
C LEU A 482 -16.98 -3.38 21.54
N ARG A 483 -17.90 -4.23 21.08
CA ARG A 483 -18.10 -5.57 21.65
C ARG A 483 -17.58 -6.61 20.69
N LEU A 484 -16.55 -7.36 21.13
CA LEU A 484 -16.16 -8.58 20.45
C LEU A 484 -17.32 -9.60 20.50
N LEU A 485 -17.58 -10.24 19.37
CA LEU A 485 -18.62 -11.26 19.25
C LEU A 485 -18.04 -12.64 19.53
N GLN A 486 -18.87 -13.48 20.14
CA GLN A 486 -18.58 -14.88 20.31
C GLN A 486 -18.86 -15.62 19.00
N ARG A 487 -17.85 -16.32 18.47
CA ARG A 487 -18.02 -17.26 17.36
C ARG A 487 -18.74 -18.51 17.85
N VAL A 488 -20.01 -18.66 17.49
CA VAL A 488 -20.86 -19.80 17.87
C VAL A 488 -20.80 -20.96 16.87
N SER A 489 -20.32 -20.70 15.65
CA SER A 489 -20.06 -21.72 14.63
C SER A 489 -18.88 -21.30 13.75
N SER A 490 -18.01 -22.25 13.40
CA SER A 490 -16.82 -22.03 12.56
C SER A 490 -16.95 -22.73 11.19
N GLY A 491 -15.98 -22.49 10.30
CA GLY A 491 -15.96 -23.05 8.96
C GLY A 491 -16.39 -22.05 7.90
N ARG A 492 -16.69 -22.54 6.68
CA ARG A 492 -17.04 -21.67 5.53
C ARG A 492 -18.20 -20.73 5.82
N SER A 493 -19.18 -21.15 6.63
CA SER A 493 -20.30 -20.31 7.09
C SER A 493 -20.18 -20.12 8.60
N ALA A 494 -19.39 -19.15 9.05
CA ALA A 494 -19.22 -18.85 10.46
C ALA A 494 -20.40 -18.03 11.00
N LYS A 495 -20.73 -18.23 12.27
CA LYS A 495 -21.80 -17.50 12.97
C LYS A 495 -21.29 -16.85 14.24
N PHE A 496 -21.78 -15.66 14.52
CA PHE A 496 -21.37 -14.84 15.66
C PHE A 496 -22.59 -14.23 16.36
N THR A 497 -22.50 -14.12 17.68
CA THR A 497 -23.47 -13.44 18.54
C THR A 497 -22.72 -12.58 19.56
N PHE A 498 -23.39 -11.66 20.27
CA PHE A 498 -22.74 -10.99 21.39
C PHE A 498 -22.16 -12.00 22.39
N GLN A 499 -21.03 -11.65 22.99
CA GLN A 499 -20.60 -12.30 24.22
C GLN A 499 -21.58 -11.99 25.36
N PRO A 500 -21.66 -12.87 26.39
CA PRO A 500 -22.42 -12.55 27.60
C PRO A 500 -22.00 -11.19 28.18
N ASN A 501 -22.98 -10.34 28.44
CA ASN A 501 -22.74 -9.00 28.96
C ASN A 501 -22.60 -9.05 30.49
N GLU A 502 -21.46 -8.62 31.00
CA GLU A 502 -21.18 -8.60 32.45
C GLU A 502 -22.15 -7.71 33.24
N PHE A 503 -22.74 -6.70 32.59
CA PHE A 503 -23.73 -5.80 33.21
C PHE A 503 -25.16 -6.36 33.17
N SER A 504 -25.40 -7.42 32.41
CA SER A 504 -26.71 -8.07 32.41
C SER A 504 -26.90 -8.88 33.69
N THR A 505 -27.91 -8.55 34.48
CA THR A 505 -28.31 -9.33 35.69
C THR A 505 -28.52 -10.83 35.41
N TYR A 506 -28.94 -11.18 34.19
CA TYR A 506 -29.19 -12.56 33.75
C TYR A 506 -28.08 -13.15 32.88
N ASN A 507 -26.90 -12.51 32.81
CA ASN A 507 -25.77 -12.91 31.97
C ASN A 507 -26.15 -13.18 30.49
N ARG A 508 -26.99 -12.32 29.91
CA ARG A 508 -27.50 -12.46 28.54
C ARG A 508 -26.48 -11.90 27.53
N ALA A 509 -26.49 -12.47 26.34
CA ALA A 509 -25.71 -12.02 25.20
C ALA A 509 -26.37 -10.80 24.54
N VAL A 510 -26.31 -9.64 25.20
CA VAL A 510 -27.02 -8.43 24.80
C VAL A 510 -26.16 -7.18 24.94
N HIS A 511 -26.51 -6.14 24.19
CA HIS A 511 -26.00 -4.79 24.40
C HIS A 511 -27.16 -3.87 24.82
N PHE A 512 -26.96 -3.01 25.82
CA PHE A 512 -28.02 -2.11 26.28
C PHE A 512 -27.92 -0.77 25.55
N SER A 513 -29.01 -0.34 24.93
CA SER A 513 -29.11 1.03 24.40
C SER A 513 -29.16 2.04 25.56
N PRO A 514 -28.63 3.27 25.42
CA PRO A 514 -28.75 4.26 26.47
C PRO A 514 -30.19 4.75 26.59
N LEU A 515 -30.60 5.09 27.82
CA LEU A 515 -31.94 5.56 28.09
C LEU A 515 -32.27 6.88 27.36
N TRP A 516 -31.28 7.75 27.20
CA TRP A 516 -31.42 9.05 26.54
C TRP A 516 -31.40 8.98 25.01
N PHE A 517 -31.30 7.78 24.41
CA PHE A 517 -31.28 7.65 22.95
C PHE A 517 -32.54 8.29 22.33
N PRO A 518 -32.42 9.02 21.21
CA PRO A 518 -33.55 9.72 20.61
C PRO A 518 -34.74 8.81 20.31
N ASP A 519 -35.94 9.32 20.59
CA ASP A 519 -37.21 8.68 20.22
C ASP A 519 -37.46 8.77 18.70
N SER A 520 -38.32 7.89 18.19
CA SER A 520 -38.70 7.77 16.77
C SER A 520 -37.49 7.66 15.83
N THR A 521 -36.48 6.90 16.27
CA THR A 521 -35.16 6.84 15.64
C THR A 521 -34.68 5.40 15.54
N ASP A 522 -33.96 5.06 14.47
CA ASP A 522 -33.36 3.75 14.33
C ASP A 522 -32.02 3.66 15.09
N TYR A 523 -31.98 2.78 16.09
CA TYR A 523 -30.75 2.38 16.75
C TYR A 523 -30.05 1.32 15.89
N THR A 524 -29.04 1.77 15.14
CA THR A 524 -28.34 0.94 14.15
C THR A 524 -26.99 0.49 14.69
N VAL A 525 -26.79 -0.82 14.81
CA VAL A 525 -25.50 -1.41 15.20
C VAL A 525 -24.71 -1.74 13.94
N PHE A 526 -23.43 -1.36 13.94
CA PHE A 526 -22.49 -1.66 12.85
C PHE A 526 -21.53 -2.76 13.31
N THR A 527 -21.36 -3.78 12.48
CA THR A 527 -20.57 -4.97 12.77
C THR A 527 -19.60 -5.24 11.65
N GLN A 528 -18.34 -5.51 12.00
CA GLN A 528 -17.31 -5.92 11.06
C GLN A 528 -16.96 -7.38 11.30
N VAL A 529 -16.82 -8.15 10.22
CA VAL A 529 -16.32 -9.53 10.28
C VAL A 529 -14.97 -9.59 9.56
N TRP A 530 -13.95 -10.04 10.28
CA TRP A 530 -12.54 -10.04 9.89
C TRP A 530 -11.94 -11.46 9.96
N ASP A 531 -10.63 -11.53 9.70
CA ASP A 531 -9.77 -12.70 9.86
C ASP A 531 -10.10 -13.89 8.95
N THR A 532 -10.59 -13.57 7.75
CA THR A 532 -10.69 -14.49 6.62
C THR A 532 -9.49 -14.28 5.70
N TRP A 533 -8.34 -14.82 6.08
CA TRP A 533 -7.05 -14.63 5.43
C TRP A 533 -6.89 -15.47 4.17
N THR A 534 -6.28 -14.87 3.14
CA THR A 534 -5.87 -15.49 1.88
C THR A 534 -4.43 -15.04 1.57
N PRO A 535 -3.75 -15.60 0.55
CA PRO A 535 -2.42 -15.14 0.16
C PRO A 535 -2.42 -13.71 -0.39
N ASP A 536 -3.55 -13.27 -0.93
CA ASP A 536 -3.81 -11.90 -1.38
C ASP A 536 -4.35 -11.02 -0.22
N GLY A 537 -4.21 -11.45 1.03
CA GLY A 537 -4.57 -10.68 2.22
C GLY A 537 -5.92 -11.04 2.82
N MET A 538 -6.35 -10.25 3.81
CA MET A 538 -7.56 -10.51 4.60
C MET A 538 -8.82 -10.06 3.87
N LEU A 539 -9.79 -10.96 3.73
CA LEU A 539 -11.15 -10.60 3.43
C LEU A 539 -11.87 -10.08 4.69
N SER A 540 -12.61 -9.00 4.52
CA SER A 540 -13.41 -8.36 5.55
C SER A 540 -14.74 -7.90 4.97
N ILE A 541 -15.77 -7.85 5.80
CA ILE A 541 -17.09 -7.37 5.41
C ILE A 541 -17.71 -6.53 6.52
N ASN A 542 -18.34 -5.44 6.12
CA ASN A 542 -19.07 -4.55 7.00
C ASN A 542 -20.57 -4.82 6.88
N LEU A 543 -21.23 -4.96 8.01
CA LEU A 543 -22.65 -5.27 8.14
C LEU A 543 -23.29 -4.29 9.10
N ASN A 544 -24.58 -4.09 8.95
CA ASN A 544 -25.37 -3.34 9.90
C ASN A 544 -26.79 -3.87 9.92
N ASP A 545 -27.46 -3.63 11.04
CA ASP A 545 -28.89 -3.77 11.13
C ASP A 545 -29.42 -2.89 12.27
N TYR A 546 -30.73 -2.66 12.30
CA TYR A 546 -31.34 -1.71 13.22
C TYR A 546 -32.54 -2.27 13.98
N VAL A 547 -32.83 -1.63 15.11
CA VAL A 547 -34.11 -1.66 15.83
C VAL A 547 -34.65 -0.23 15.90
N SER A 548 -35.97 -0.06 15.89
CA SER A 548 -36.59 1.26 15.99
C SER A 548 -36.89 1.58 17.45
N ILE A 549 -36.48 2.77 17.89
CA ILE A 549 -36.69 3.27 19.24
C ILE A 549 -37.98 4.09 19.27
N ASP A 550 -38.96 3.63 20.06
CA ASP A 550 -40.27 4.26 20.25
C ASP A 550 -40.58 4.41 21.74
N GLY A 551 -40.21 5.55 22.32
CA GLY A 551 -40.25 5.86 23.73
C GLY A 551 -39.03 5.36 24.52
N SER A 552 -39.09 5.48 25.84
CA SER A 552 -38.02 5.09 26.77
C SER A 552 -38.51 4.11 27.83
N LEU A 553 -37.59 3.37 28.44
CA LEU A 553 -37.88 2.47 29.57
C LEU A 553 -38.67 3.18 30.70
N TYR A 554 -38.53 4.50 30.87
CA TYR A 554 -39.33 5.25 31.84
C TYR A 554 -40.83 5.24 31.53
N ASP A 555 -41.23 5.19 30.27
CA ASP A 555 -42.63 5.12 29.88
C ASP A 555 -43.28 3.81 30.34
N ASP A 556 -42.50 2.73 30.45
CA ASP A 556 -42.95 1.44 31.00
C ASP A 556 -42.99 1.42 32.53
N TRP A 557 -42.17 2.27 33.17
CA TRP A 557 -42.19 2.43 34.62
C TRP A 557 -43.43 3.20 35.08
N TYR A 558 -43.77 4.30 34.41
CA TYR A 558 -44.90 5.15 34.80
C TYR A 558 -46.26 4.47 34.64
N THR A 559 -46.41 3.51 33.72
CA THR A 559 -47.66 2.76 33.49
C THR A 559 -47.99 1.71 34.56
N ASN A 560 -47.05 1.34 35.44
CA ASN A 560 -47.27 0.34 36.51
C ASN A 560 -47.65 0.97 37.88
N ARG A 561 -47.98 2.27 37.92
CA ARG A 561 -48.41 3.00 39.13
C ARG A 561 -49.88 3.41 39.14
N GLU A 562 -50.66 3.00 38.16
CA GLU A 562 -52.13 2.99 38.21
C GLU A 562 -52.63 1.57 38.49
#